data_AF-A0A6J2X5B6-F1
#
_entry.id   AF-A0A6J2X5B6-F1
#
_cell.length_a   1.000
_cell.length_b   1.000
_cell.length_c   1.000
_cell.angle_alpha   90.00
_cell.angle_beta   90.00
_cell.angle_gamma   90.00
#
_symmetry.space_group_name_H-M   'P 1'
#
loop_
_entity.id
_entity.type
_entity.pdbx_description
1 polymer ?
#
loop_
_entity_poly.entity_id
_entity_poly.type
_entity_poly.pdbx_seq_one_letter_code
_entity_poly.pdbx_strand_id
1 'polypeptide(L)'
;MDTKIETLHQIFDKMSYGENLEDTTEASEWLQSTEIQDKSNDVDDVLKGIKQSTEKVQKQHLIRLAQEIRGKSNVIAQIEIIQRGVLSKDTKKSTDIIAQYLFYYANFIKRSNEKDKKGESKGLNVAVFEDDSPLWLLALAIIPSIVSGYTILIQTGIKFARVVKYILELAKKVGIPEEFFVLVPSCNCSVSSK
;
A
#
# COMPACT_ATOMS: atom_id res chain seq x y z
N MET A 1 -6.66 -34.66 39.31
CA MET A 1 -6.59 -34.34 37.86
C MET A 1 -5.63 -33.16 37.62
N ASP A 2 -4.87 -32.79 38.65
CA ASP A 2 -4.27 -31.47 38.83
C ASP A 2 -2.79 -31.43 38.41
N THR A 3 -2.13 -32.59 38.36
CA THR A 3 -0.72 -32.72 37.98
C THR A 3 -0.44 -32.34 36.52
N LYS A 4 -1.42 -32.50 35.62
CA LYS A 4 -1.31 -32.11 34.20
C LYS A 4 -1.44 -30.60 33.97
N ILE A 5 -2.19 -29.91 34.82
CA ILE A 5 -2.40 -28.46 34.73
C ILE A 5 -1.16 -27.74 35.28
N GLU A 6 -0.59 -28.24 36.38
CA GLU A 6 0.68 -27.73 36.94
C GLU A 6 1.85 -27.89 35.97
N THR A 7 1.91 -29.00 35.21
CA THR A 7 2.94 -29.18 34.18
C THR A 7 2.78 -28.23 33.00
N LEU A 8 1.54 -27.90 32.61
CA LEU A 8 1.28 -26.90 31.57
C LEU A 8 1.72 -25.50 32.00
N HIS A 9 1.38 -25.07 33.22
CA HIS A 9 1.83 -23.78 33.75
C HIS A 9 3.35 -23.66 33.76
N GLN A 10 4.04 -24.71 34.23
CA GLN A 10 5.51 -24.75 34.23
C GLN A 10 6.12 -24.72 32.82
N ILE A 11 5.41 -25.19 31.80
CA ILE A 11 5.85 -25.10 30.40
C ILE A 11 5.73 -23.65 29.91
N PHE A 12 4.62 -22.95 30.20
CA PHE A 12 4.46 -21.53 29.85
C PHE A 12 5.47 -20.63 30.57
N ASP A 13 5.75 -20.90 31.85
CA ASP A 13 6.74 -20.13 32.61
C ASP A 13 8.19 -20.38 32.15
N LYS A 14 8.48 -21.57 31.60
CA LYS A 14 9.79 -21.92 31.01
C LYS A 14 9.92 -21.50 29.55
N MET A 15 8.83 -21.12 28.89
CA MET A 15 8.88 -20.53 27.57
C MET A 15 9.38 -19.10 27.70
N SER A 16 10.71 -18.97 27.73
CA SER A 16 11.42 -17.72 27.40
C SER A 16 11.11 -17.40 25.93
N TYR A 17 9.98 -16.74 25.68
CA TYR A 17 9.82 -15.96 24.47
C TYR A 17 10.92 -14.91 24.54
N GLY A 18 11.99 -15.08 23.76
CA GLY A 18 13.04 -14.06 23.67
C GLY A 18 12.38 -12.73 23.32
N GLU A 19 13.02 -11.62 23.71
CA GLU A 19 12.61 -10.27 23.31
C GLU A 19 12.81 -10.08 21.80
N ASN A 20 12.07 -10.82 20.98
CA ASN A 20 11.92 -10.57 19.54
C ASN A 20 10.90 -9.46 19.36
N LEU A 21 11.12 -8.33 20.04
CA LEU A 21 10.41 -7.10 19.76
C LEU A 21 10.96 -6.60 18.43
N GLU A 22 10.12 -6.58 17.41
CA GLU A 22 10.49 -5.96 16.16
C GLU A 22 10.74 -4.46 16.41
N ASP A 23 11.88 -3.96 15.95
CA ASP A 23 12.17 -2.53 15.98
C ASP A 23 11.13 -1.79 15.14
N THR A 24 10.40 -0.85 15.75
CA THR A 24 9.33 -0.05 15.14
C THR A 24 9.68 1.44 15.06
N THR A 25 10.93 1.82 15.31
CA THR A 25 11.35 3.21 15.48
C THR A 25 11.16 4.04 14.20
N GLU A 26 11.69 3.57 13.06
CA GLU A 26 11.60 4.30 11.76
C GLU A 26 10.14 4.52 11.33
N ALA A 27 9.29 3.50 11.46
CA ALA A 27 7.86 3.64 11.16
C ALA A 27 7.13 4.58 12.13
N SER A 28 7.47 4.57 13.42
CA SER A 28 6.84 5.44 14.41
C SER A 28 7.13 6.91 14.14
N GLU A 29 8.38 7.24 13.80
CA GLU A 29 8.77 8.60 13.38
C GLU A 29 8.01 9.05 12.13
N TRP A 30 7.93 8.19 11.12
CA TRP A 30 7.18 8.49 9.90
C TRP A 30 5.68 8.69 10.19
N LEU A 31 5.08 7.84 11.02
CA LEU A 31 3.66 7.92 11.38
C LEU A 31 3.31 9.18 12.17
N GLN A 32 4.22 9.69 13.01
CA GLN A 32 4.02 10.96 13.72
C GLN A 32 4.05 12.16 12.78
N SER A 33 4.87 12.12 11.74
CA SER A 33 4.93 13.18 10.72
C SER A 33 3.77 13.15 9.73
N THR A 34 3.03 12.04 9.68
CA THR A 34 2.05 11.77 8.61
C THR A 34 0.62 11.79 9.14
N GLU A 35 -0.10 12.88 8.83
CA GLU A 35 -1.54 12.94 9.06
C GLU A 35 -2.33 12.27 7.93
N ILE A 36 -3.36 11.48 8.30
CA ILE A 36 -4.36 10.92 7.41
C ILE A 36 -5.72 11.30 7.97
N GLN A 37 -6.49 12.03 7.17
CA GLN A 37 -7.84 12.48 7.49
C GLN A 37 -8.85 11.72 6.64
N ASP A 38 -10.04 11.49 7.20
CA ASP A 38 -11.17 10.93 6.49
C ASP A 38 -11.63 11.90 5.40
N LYS A 39 -11.78 11.39 4.17
CA LYS A 39 -12.26 12.15 3.00
C LYS A 39 -13.49 11.50 2.37
N SER A 40 -14.13 10.55 3.05
CA SER A 40 -15.27 9.79 2.53
C SER A 40 -16.52 10.64 2.28
N ASN A 41 -16.69 11.75 3.00
CA ASN A 41 -17.82 12.66 2.81
C ASN A 41 -17.64 13.62 1.62
N ASP A 42 -16.40 13.82 1.15
CA ASP A 42 -16.05 14.82 0.13
C ASP A 42 -15.75 14.18 -1.23
N VAL A 43 -16.23 12.96 -1.48
CA VAL A 43 -15.91 12.19 -2.69
C VAL A 43 -16.27 12.95 -3.96
N ASP A 44 -17.41 13.66 -3.99
CA ASP A 44 -17.82 14.45 -5.16
C ASP A 44 -16.84 15.59 -5.47
N ASP A 45 -16.27 16.21 -4.44
CA ASP A 45 -15.29 17.28 -4.61
C ASP A 45 -13.91 16.73 -4.97
N VAL A 46 -13.56 15.56 -4.42
CA VAL A 46 -12.38 14.80 -4.85
C VAL A 46 -12.47 14.46 -6.33
N LEU A 47 -13.62 13.95 -6.80
CA LEU A 47 -13.86 13.58 -8.20
C LEU A 47 -13.73 14.77 -9.15
N LYS A 48 -14.26 15.94 -8.77
CA LYS A 48 -14.11 17.20 -9.55
C LYS A 48 -12.65 17.67 -9.60
N GLY A 49 -11.87 17.39 -8.57
CA GLY A 49 -10.47 17.79 -8.46
C GLY A 49 -9.48 16.88 -9.17
N ILE A 50 -9.91 15.73 -9.71
CA ILE A 50 -9.01 14.76 -10.35
C ILE A 50 -8.44 15.34 -11.64
N LYS A 51 -7.12 15.58 -11.62
CA LYS A 51 -6.37 15.92 -12.83
C LYS A 51 -5.91 14.64 -13.50
N GLN A 52 -6.07 14.58 -14.81
CA GLN A 52 -5.51 13.50 -15.61
C GLN A 52 -4.04 13.79 -15.90
N SER A 53 -3.17 12.83 -15.59
CA SER A 53 -1.76 12.94 -15.97
C SER A 53 -1.63 12.92 -17.49
N THR A 54 -0.78 13.78 -18.01
CA THR A 54 -0.37 13.77 -19.44
C THR A 54 0.94 13.02 -19.64
N GLU A 55 1.62 12.66 -18.55
CA GLU A 55 2.90 11.97 -18.55
C GLU A 55 2.70 10.46 -18.64
N LYS A 56 3.60 9.79 -19.36
CA LYS A 56 3.58 8.33 -19.49
C LYS A 56 4.53 7.71 -18.47
N VAL A 57 4.04 6.72 -17.73
CA VAL A 57 4.90 5.92 -16.86
C VAL A 57 5.87 5.09 -17.69
N GLN A 58 7.15 5.20 -17.37
CA GLN A 58 8.21 4.51 -18.07
C GLN A 58 8.55 3.18 -17.39
N LYS A 59 9.08 2.23 -18.17
CA LYS A 59 9.60 0.95 -17.67
C LYS A 59 10.59 1.13 -16.50
N GLN A 60 11.45 2.15 -16.60
CA GLN A 60 12.46 2.43 -15.56
C GLN A 60 11.83 2.83 -14.23
N HIS A 61 10.70 3.55 -14.24
CA HIS A 61 10.00 3.95 -13.02
C HIS A 61 9.49 2.72 -12.26
N LEU A 62 8.85 1.77 -12.96
CA LEU A 62 8.34 0.55 -12.31
C LEU A 62 9.46 -0.34 -11.75
N ILE A 63 10.58 -0.45 -12.47
CA ILE A 63 11.75 -1.21 -12.02
C ILE A 63 12.36 -0.59 -10.75
N ARG A 64 12.53 0.74 -10.73
CA ARG A 64 13.06 1.45 -9.56
C ARG A 64 12.08 1.37 -8.38
N LEU A 65 10.78 1.48 -8.61
CA LEU A 65 9.77 1.32 -7.56
C LEU A 65 9.83 -0.08 -6.95
N ALA A 66 10.00 -1.12 -7.77
CA ALA A 66 10.15 -2.50 -7.27
C ALA A 66 11.37 -2.65 -6.36
N GLN A 67 12.48 -1.98 -6.69
CA GLN A 67 13.70 -1.97 -5.88
C GLN A 67 13.50 -1.20 -4.57
N GLU A 68 12.86 -0.02 -4.61
CA GLU A 68 12.56 0.77 -3.40
C GLU A 68 11.63 0.03 -2.44
N ILE A 69 10.57 -0.60 -2.95
CA ILE A 69 9.63 -1.39 -2.12
C ILE A 69 10.33 -2.56 -1.44
N ARG A 70 11.21 -3.29 -2.17
CA ARG A 70 12.02 -4.36 -1.57
C ARG A 70 13.01 -3.82 -0.53
N GLY A 71 13.70 -2.73 -0.85
CA GLY A 71 14.68 -2.10 0.04
C GLY A 71 14.05 -1.56 1.33
N LYS A 72 12.79 -1.10 1.25
CA LYS A 72 12.02 -0.59 2.39
C LYS A 72 11.01 -1.59 2.96
N SER A 73 11.16 -2.88 2.68
CA SER A 73 10.28 -3.94 3.18
C SER A 73 10.17 -4.00 4.70
N ASN A 74 11.25 -3.71 5.43
CA ASN A 74 11.23 -3.64 6.89
C ASN A 74 10.34 -2.49 7.39
N VAL A 75 10.46 -1.29 6.81
CA VAL A 75 9.64 -0.13 7.20
C VAL A 75 8.17 -0.38 6.90
N ILE A 76 7.87 -0.95 5.72
CA ILE A 76 6.50 -1.34 5.35
C ILE A 76 5.94 -2.35 6.36
N ALA A 77 6.74 -3.36 6.76
CA ALA A 77 6.36 -4.32 7.79
C ALA A 77 6.09 -3.65 9.14
N GLN A 78 6.95 -2.73 9.58
CA GLN A 78 6.73 -1.97 10.82
C GLN A 78 5.43 -1.16 10.78
N ILE A 79 5.13 -0.47 9.68
CA ILE A 79 3.87 0.28 9.53
C ILE A 79 2.67 -0.67 9.64
N GLU A 80 2.71 -1.81 8.96
CA GLU A 80 1.65 -2.84 9.00
C GLU A 80 1.46 -3.43 10.39
N ILE A 81 2.54 -3.65 11.15
CA ILE A 81 2.47 -4.13 12.54
C ILE A 81 1.80 -3.09 13.43
N ILE A 82 2.25 -1.83 13.37
CA ILE A 82 1.73 -0.76 14.24
C ILE A 82 0.26 -0.49 13.95
N GLN A 83 -0.14 -0.48 12.67
CA GLN A 83 -1.49 -0.07 12.28
C GLN A 83 -2.51 -1.22 12.31
N ARG A 84 -2.08 -2.42 11.91
CA ARG A 84 -2.98 -3.55 11.65
C ARG A 84 -2.62 -4.82 12.43
N GLY A 85 -1.46 -4.87 13.07
CA GLY A 85 -1.00 -6.06 13.79
C GLY A 85 -0.63 -7.24 12.87
N VAL A 86 -0.33 -6.98 11.59
CA VAL A 86 0.06 -8.01 10.64
C VAL A 86 1.50 -8.44 10.88
N LEU A 87 1.78 -9.74 10.84
CA LEU A 87 3.13 -10.28 11.03
C LEU A 87 4.10 -9.81 9.93
N SER A 88 5.31 -9.39 10.32
CA SER A 88 6.32 -8.91 9.37
C SER A 88 6.66 -9.91 8.27
N LYS A 89 6.68 -11.20 8.61
CA LYS A 89 6.95 -12.28 7.66
C LYS A 89 5.96 -12.28 6.50
N ASP A 90 4.68 -12.01 6.77
CA ASP A 90 3.65 -12.00 5.75
C ASP A 90 3.62 -10.68 4.96
N THR A 91 3.93 -9.57 5.63
CA THR A 91 4.15 -8.29 4.95
C THR A 91 5.34 -8.36 3.99
N LYS A 92 6.47 -8.94 4.42
CA LYS A 92 7.68 -9.10 3.58
C LYS A 92 7.40 -9.93 2.33
N LYS A 93 6.72 -11.07 2.49
CA LYS A 93 6.23 -11.86 1.32
C LYS A 93 5.35 -11.01 0.40
N SER A 94 4.45 -10.21 0.97
CA SER A 94 3.58 -9.32 0.19
C SER A 94 4.38 -8.28 -0.59
N THR A 95 5.42 -7.67 0.02
CA THR A 95 6.31 -6.73 -0.67
C THR A 95 7.10 -7.39 -1.81
N ASP A 96 7.50 -8.65 -1.64
CA ASP A 96 8.16 -9.41 -2.70
C ASP A 96 7.24 -9.69 -3.87
N ILE A 97 5.98 -10.05 -3.60
CA ILE A 97 4.94 -10.24 -4.61
C ILE A 97 4.70 -8.92 -5.35
N ILE A 98 4.52 -7.81 -4.64
CA ILE A 98 4.34 -6.48 -5.26
C ILE A 98 5.49 -6.15 -6.22
N ALA A 99 6.73 -6.38 -5.80
CA ALA A 99 7.90 -6.16 -6.65
C ALA A 99 7.90 -7.08 -7.89
N GLN A 100 7.53 -8.35 -7.75
CA GLN A 100 7.39 -9.27 -8.90
C GLN A 100 6.33 -8.78 -9.88
N TYR A 101 5.19 -8.30 -9.38
CA TYR A 101 4.13 -7.72 -10.21
C TYR A 101 4.61 -6.47 -10.96
N LEU A 102 5.37 -5.59 -10.30
CA LEU A 102 5.97 -4.42 -10.95
C LEU A 102 6.91 -4.84 -12.08
N PHE A 103 7.78 -5.82 -11.87
CA PHE A 103 8.67 -6.34 -12.91
C PHE A 103 7.90 -6.97 -14.07
N TYR A 104 6.85 -7.72 -13.77
CA TYR A 104 5.99 -8.34 -14.77
C TYR A 104 5.33 -7.27 -15.66
N TYR A 105 4.65 -6.31 -15.06
CA TYR A 105 3.94 -5.25 -15.78
C TYR A 105 4.87 -4.24 -16.48
N ALA A 106 6.10 -4.07 -15.99
CA ALA A 106 7.12 -3.26 -16.65
C ALA A 106 7.47 -3.76 -18.07
N ASN A 107 7.24 -5.04 -18.37
CA ASN A 107 7.43 -5.58 -19.71
C ASN A 107 6.27 -5.27 -20.67
N PHE A 108 5.09 -4.91 -20.16
CA PHE A 108 3.94 -4.53 -20.97
C PHE A 108 3.98 -3.06 -21.41
N ILE A 109 4.80 -2.24 -20.74
CA ILE A 109 5.12 -0.89 -21.21
C ILE A 109 5.92 -1.04 -22.51
N LYS A 110 5.24 -0.98 -23.66
CA LYS A 110 5.89 -0.94 -24.97
C LYS A 110 6.93 0.19 -24.98
N ARG A 111 8.11 -0.04 -25.55
CA ARG A 111 8.99 1.06 -25.98
C ARG A 111 8.19 1.84 -27.00
N SER A 112 7.64 2.99 -26.60
CA SER A 112 6.84 3.81 -27.49
C SER A 112 7.77 4.36 -28.58
N ASN A 113 7.77 3.74 -29.75
CA ASN A 113 8.22 4.38 -30.97
C ASN A 113 7.17 5.44 -31.33
N GLU A 114 7.39 6.67 -30.86
CA GLU A 114 7.03 8.01 -31.40
C GLU A 114 5.64 8.30 -32.02
N LYS A 115 4.74 7.33 -32.23
CA LYS A 115 3.50 7.54 -33.01
C LYS A 115 2.21 7.62 -32.19
N ASP A 116 2.22 7.19 -30.94
CA ASP A 116 1.08 7.37 -30.05
C ASP A 116 1.11 8.79 -29.48
N LYS A 117 0.50 9.70 -30.25
CA LYS A 117 0.16 11.08 -29.89
C LYS A 117 -0.22 11.15 -28.41
N LYS A 118 0.34 12.15 -27.72
CA LYS A 118 0.11 12.59 -26.33
C LYS A 118 -0.72 11.64 -25.47
N GLY A 119 -0.09 11.08 -24.44
CA GLY A 119 -0.74 10.20 -23.47
C GLY A 119 -1.89 10.93 -22.79
N GLU A 120 -3.09 10.76 -23.33
CA GLU A 120 -4.32 11.10 -22.63
C GLU A 120 -4.58 9.97 -21.64
N SER A 121 -4.86 10.34 -20.39
CA SER A 121 -5.34 9.38 -19.41
C SER A 121 -6.63 8.75 -19.94
N LYS A 122 -6.71 7.43 -19.93
CA LYS A 122 -7.86 6.71 -20.50
C LYS A 122 -9.12 6.84 -19.64
N GLY A 123 -9.01 7.36 -18.42
CA GLY A 123 -10.11 7.57 -17.50
C GLY A 123 -9.73 7.33 -16.04
N LEU A 124 -10.74 7.06 -15.22
CA LEU A 124 -10.61 6.79 -13.80
C LEU A 124 -10.90 5.30 -13.51
N ASN A 125 -10.02 4.64 -12.78
CA ASN A 125 -10.27 3.32 -12.18
C ASN A 125 -10.49 3.47 -10.68
N VAL A 126 -11.42 2.73 -10.09
CA VAL A 126 -11.75 2.78 -8.67
C VAL A 126 -11.41 1.45 -8.03
N ALA A 127 -10.61 1.47 -6.97
CA ALA A 127 -10.27 0.31 -6.17
C ALA A 127 -10.63 0.58 -4.71
N VAL A 128 -11.37 -0.35 -4.11
CA VAL A 128 -11.85 -0.26 -2.72
C VAL A 128 -11.17 -1.35 -1.90
N PHE A 129 -10.62 -0.98 -0.76
CA PHE A 129 -9.94 -1.89 0.16
C PHE A 129 -10.44 -1.70 1.58
N GLU A 130 -10.73 -2.81 2.26
CA GLU A 130 -10.98 -2.83 3.69
C GLU A 130 -9.67 -2.75 4.48
N ASP A 131 -9.75 -2.38 5.77
CA ASP A 131 -8.59 -2.35 6.66
C ASP A 131 -7.92 -3.72 6.83
N ASP A 132 -8.66 -4.82 6.61
CA ASP A 132 -8.14 -6.18 6.71
C ASP A 132 -7.60 -6.73 5.37
N SER A 133 -7.64 -5.92 4.30
CA SER A 133 -7.17 -6.35 2.98
C SER A 133 -5.67 -6.70 2.98
N PRO A 134 -5.25 -7.82 2.39
CA PRO A 134 -3.84 -8.14 2.31
C PRO A 134 -3.09 -7.18 1.37
N LEU A 135 -1.90 -6.75 1.79
CA LEU A 135 -1.15 -5.67 1.14
C LEU A 135 -0.88 -5.92 -0.35
N TRP A 136 -0.62 -7.18 -0.74
CA TRP A 136 -0.31 -7.55 -2.13
C TRP A 136 -1.47 -7.29 -3.11
N LEU A 137 -2.73 -7.16 -2.64
CA LEU A 137 -3.85 -6.80 -3.51
C LEU A 137 -3.72 -5.39 -4.08
N LEU A 138 -3.02 -4.48 -3.41
CA LEU A 138 -2.72 -3.15 -3.95
C LEU A 138 -2.01 -3.24 -5.30
N ALA A 139 -1.06 -4.17 -5.44
CA ALA A 139 -0.35 -4.37 -6.69
C ALA A 139 -1.28 -4.76 -7.84
N LEU A 140 -2.29 -5.59 -7.56
CA LEU A 140 -3.26 -6.03 -8.58
C LEU A 140 -4.11 -4.87 -9.11
N ALA A 141 -4.42 -3.88 -8.28
CA ALA A 141 -5.24 -2.75 -8.70
C ALA A 141 -4.37 -1.63 -9.29
N ILE A 142 -3.33 -1.21 -8.57
CA ILE A 142 -2.55 -0.02 -8.85
C ILE A 142 -1.70 -0.21 -10.11
N ILE A 143 -0.95 -1.30 -10.20
CA ILE A 143 0.06 -1.48 -11.24
C ILE A 143 -0.54 -1.56 -12.65
N PRO A 144 -1.55 -2.41 -12.94
CA PRO A 144 -2.16 -2.44 -14.27
C PRO A 144 -2.87 -1.14 -14.63
N SER A 145 -3.44 -0.41 -13.65
CA SER A 145 -4.09 0.88 -13.88
C SER A 145 -3.08 1.90 -14.42
N ILE A 146 -1.95 2.05 -13.73
CA ILE A 146 -0.89 3.00 -14.12
C ILE A 146 -0.28 2.62 -15.46
N VAL A 147 0.04 1.34 -15.66
CA VAL A 147 0.64 0.84 -16.92
C VAL A 147 -0.27 1.08 -18.11
N SER A 148 -1.59 0.98 -17.89
CA SER A 148 -2.60 1.20 -18.93
C SER A 148 -2.90 2.67 -19.20
N GLY A 149 -2.43 3.57 -18.33
CA GLY A 149 -2.66 5.01 -18.42
C GLY A 149 -3.96 5.49 -17.76
N TYR A 150 -4.47 4.78 -16.75
CA TYR A 150 -5.61 5.24 -15.95
C TYR A 150 -5.13 5.93 -14.67
N THR A 151 -5.84 6.97 -14.25
CA THR A 151 -5.74 7.46 -12.87
C THR A 151 -6.51 6.48 -11.98
N ILE A 152 -5.92 6.10 -10.83
CA ILE A 152 -6.58 5.21 -9.87
C ILE A 152 -7.02 5.98 -8.62
N LEU A 153 -8.32 5.88 -8.31
CA LEU A 153 -8.88 6.27 -7.02
C LEU A 153 -8.87 5.05 -6.10
N ILE A 154 -8.18 5.18 -4.99
CA ILE A 154 -7.96 4.16 -3.98
C ILE A 154 -8.76 4.58 -2.75
N GLN A 155 -9.91 3.93 -2.54
CA GLN A 155 -10.69 4.10 -1.32
C GLN A 155 -10.28 3.02 -0.32
N THR A 156 -9.82 3.42 0.85
CA THR A 156 -9.30 2.48 1.86
C THR A 156 -9.78 2.84 3.26
N GLY A 157 -9.85 1.87 4.17
CA GLY A 157 -9.92 2.17 5.61
C GLY A 157 -8.72 2.99 6.10
N ILE A 158 -8.85 3.68 7.23
CA ILE A 158 -7.81 4.59 7.75
C ILE A 158 -6.52 3.85 8.12
N LYS A 159 -6.61 2.63 8.65
CA LYS A 159 -5.42 1.87 9.06
C LYS A 159 -4.63 1.46 7.83
N PHE A 160 -5.31 0.97 6.80
CA PHE A 160 -4.70 0.57 5.54
C PHE A 160 -4.23 1.77 4.70
N ALA A 161 -4.91 2.93 4.80
CA ALA A 161 -4.50 4.15 4.12
C ALA A 161 -3.06 4.58 4.46
N ARG A 162 -2.57 4.28 5.67
CA ARG A 162 -1.21 4.65 6.10
C ARG A 162 -0.13 3.91 5.33
N VAL A 163 -0.25 2.60 5.19
CA VAL A 163 0.71 1.82 4.39
C VAL A 163 0.60 2.16 2.90
N VAL A 164 -0.62 2.40 2.41
CA VAL A 164 -0.86 2.82 1.02
C VAL A 164 -0.16 4.15 0.75
N LYS A 165 -0.36 5.16 1.61
CA LYS A 165 0.26 6.48 1.49
C LYS A 165 1.79 6.38 1.45
N TYR A 166 2.40 5.56 2.30
CA TYR A 166 3.84 5.33 2.28
C TYR A 166 4.31 4.76 0.93
N ILE A 167 3.59 3.78 0.36
CA ILE A 167 3.92 3.22 -0.96
C ILE A 167 3.75 4.27 -2.08
N LEU A 168 2.73 5.13 -1.98
CA LEU A 168 2.53 6.23 -2.93
C LEU A 168 3.66 7.27 -2.85
N GLU A 169 4.18 7.55 -1.66
CA GLU A 169 5.36 8.42 -1.48
C GLU A 169 6.61 7.81 -2.13
N LEU A 170 6.81 6.49 -2.04
CA LEU A 170 7.87 5.80 -2.77
C LEU A 170 7.67 5.89 -4.29
N ALA A 171 6.43 5.78 -4.77
CA ALA A 171 6.11 5.96 -6.19
C ALA A 171 6.46 7.38 -6.68
N LYS A 172 6.11 8.41 -5.90
CA LYS A 172 6.47 9.80 -6.18
C LYS A 172 7.99 9.99 -6.22
N LYS A 173 8.72 9.44 -5.24
CA LYS A 173 10.19 9.51 -5.16
C LYS A 173 10.87 8.96 -6.41
N VAL A 174 10.28 7.95 -7.04
CA VAL A 174 10.80 7.29 -8.24
C VAL A 174 10.44 8.03 -9.54
N GLY A 175 9.62 9.07 -9.46
CA GLY A 175 9.20 9.89 -10.60
C GLY A 175 7.90 9.40 -11.27
N ILE A 176 7.06 8.65 -10.55
CA ILE A 176 5.69 8.42 -10.99
C ILE A 176 4.86 9.67 -10.61
N PRO A 177 4.15 10.30 -11.56
CA PRO A 177 3.38 11.50 -11.29
C PRO A 177 2.26 11.26 -10.26
N GLU A 178 2.03 12.23 -9.39
CA GLU A 178 1.01 12.12 -8.33
C GLU A 178 -0.41 12.05 -8.89
N GLU A 179 -0.65 12.59 -10.08
CA GLU A 179 -1.96 12.59 -10.74
C GLU A 179 -2.44 11.19 -11.14
N PHE A 180 -1.58 10.18 -11.08
CA PHE A 180 -1.99 8.79 -11.23
C PHE A 180 -2.72 8.24 -10.01
N PHE A 181 -2.57 8.87 -8.84
CA PHE A 181 -3.04 8.33 -7.57
C PHE A 181 -3.96 9.31 -6.86
N VAL A 182 -5.14 8.84 -6.47
CA VAL A 182 -6.06 9.57 -5.61
C VAL A 182 -6.38 8.68 -4.43
N LEU A 183 -5.91 9.04 -3.23
CA LEU A 183 -6.19 8.29 -2.01
C LEU A 183 -7.37 8.93 -1.27
N VAL A 184 -8.41 8.13 -1.01
CA VAL A 184 -9.60 8.50 -0.24
C VAL A 184 -9.69 7.59 1.00
N PRO A 185 -9.10 8.01 2.13
CA PRO A 185 -9.28 7.29 3.38
C PRO A 185 -10.73 7.44 3.86
N SER A 186 -11.34 6.35 4.30
CA SER A 186 -12.65 6.35 4.95
C SER A 186 -12.53 5.84 6.38
N CYS A 187 -13.08 6.58 7.34
CA CYS A 187 -13.27 6.03 8.68
C CYS A 187 -14.45 5.06 8.61
N ASN A 188 -14.32 3.87 9.21
CA ASN A 188 -15.47 3.01 9.50
C ASN A 188 -16.30 3.66 10.62
N CYS A 189 -16.85 4.84 10.37
CA CYS A 189 -18.00 5.34 11.09
C CYS A 189 -19.13 4.39 10.68
N SER A 190 -19.53 3.54 11.62
CA SER A 190 -20.67 2.62 11.51
C SER A 190 -21.70 3.17 10.53
N VAL A 191 -21.98 2.43 9.46
CA VAL A 191 -23.18 2.64 8.66
C VAL A 191 -24.32 2.60 9.65
N SER A 192 -24.82 3.77 10.06
CA SER A 192 -26.03 3.88 10.84
C SER A 192 -27.11 3.34 9.92
N SER A 193 -27.44 2.06 10.11
CA SER A 193 -28.59 1.42 9.50
C SER A 193 -29.79 2.33 9.73
N LYS A 194 -30.20 3.04 8.67
CA LYS A 194 -31.51 3.68 8.64
C LYS A 194 -32.57 2.63 8.39
#